data_AF-A0A8J2Q8B5-F1
#
_entry.id   AF-A0A8J2Q8B5-F1
#
_cell.length_a   1.000
_cell.length_b   1.000
_cell.length_c   1.000
_cell.angle_alpha   90.00
_cell.angle_beta   90.00
_cell.angle_gamma   90.00
#
_symmetry.space_group_name_H-M   'P 1'
#
loop_
_entity.id
_entity.type
_entity.pdbx_description
1 polymer ?
#
loop_
_entity_poly.entity_id
_entity_poly.type
_entity_poly.pdbx_seq_one_letter_code
_entity_poly.pdbx_strand_id
1 'polypeptide(L)'
;MLCMLKPTGCSGQIFCWPRQFVTSLAVFKKKIDAKVHGDTTIVEVVNVPDVDDRKVLEHSPDTCTLCTCNIPVKIRYSDVLILEQFMREDGTVLPQQLTGLCKKQQQRIERCVMQAHWAGLFPDRTTADFDRSGYKQFARYWNDDREIYRLKEEVVPGSWYYIKRYNTRGVNFKKK
;
A
#
# COMPACT_ATOMS: atom_id res chain seq x y z
N MET A 1 39.81 -49.47 -11.00
CA MET A 1 39.80 -49.15 -9.56
C MET A 1 38.55 -48.32 -9.29
N LEU A 2 37.42 -48.98 -9.02
CA LEU A 2 36.15 -48.32 -8.69
C LEU A 2 36.11 -48.11 -7.18
N CYS A 3 36.11 -46.85 -6.73
CA CYS A 3 35.85 -46.52 -5.33
C CYS A 3 34.38 -46.14 -5.18
N MET A 4 33.60 -47.08 -4.67
CA MET A 4 32.27 -46.85 -4.10
C MET A 4 32.44 -46.17 -2.74
N LEU A 5 31.85 -44.99 -2.54
CA LEU A 5 31.63 -44.41 -1.21
C LEU A 5 30.13 -44.47 -0.91
N LYS A 6 29.81 -45.17 0.19
CA LYS A 6 28.46 -45.43 0.69
C LYS A 6 27.82 -44.15 1.27
N PRO A 7 26.48 -44.03 1.21
CA PRO A 7 25.76 -42.91 1.81
C PRO A 7 25.64 -43.11 3.33
N THR A 8 26.09 -42.13 4.11
CA THR A 8 25.74 -42.00 5.53
C THR A 8 24.45 -41.18 5.64
N GLY A 9 23.47 -41.74 6.35
CA GLY A 9 22.13 -41.18 6.48
C GLY A 9 22.11 -39.82 7.17
N CYS A 10 21.22 -38.95 6.69
CA CYS A 10 20.71 -37.81 7.43
C CYS A 10 19.21 -38.00 7.59
N SER A 11 18.83 -38.23 8.84
CA SER A 11 17.46 -38.21 9.34
C SER A 11 16.83 -36.83 9.16
N GLY A 12 15.65 -36.82 8.55
CA GLY A 12 14.57 -35.88 8.86
C GLY A 12 14.90 -34.39 8.88
N GLN A 13 14.68 -33.74 7.73
CA GLN A 13 13.99 -32.46 7.67
C GLN A 13 13.56 -32.25 6.22
N ILE A 14 12.26 -31.99 6.03
CA ILE A 14 11.71 -31.60 4.74
C ILE A 14 12.43 -30.30 4.36
N PHE A 15 13.40 -30.38 3.46
CA PHE A 15 13.90 -29.22 2.76
C PHE A 15 12.74 -28.71 1.91
N CYS A 16 11.95 -27.78 2.45
CA CYS A 16 11.21 -26.84 1.65
C CYS A 16 12.27 -26.07 0.85
N TRP A 17 12.44 -26.45 -0.40
CA TRP A 17 13.16 -25.62 -1.37
C TRP A 17 12.46 -24.25 -1.33
N PRO A 18 13.13 -23.16 -0.90
CA PRO A 18 12.58 -21.86 -1.20
C PRO A 18 12.56 -21.79 -2.72
N ARG A 19 11.37 -21.59 -3.31
CA ARG A 19 11.25 -21.17 -4.70
C ARG A 19 11.96 -19.82 -4.82
N GLN A 20 13.28 -19.85 -4.99
CA GLN A 20 14.09 -18.68 -5.24
C GLN A 20 13.98 -18.42 -6.74
N PHE A 21 12.99 -17.62 -7.12
CA PHE A 21 13.08 -16.89 -8.37
C PHE A 21 14.21 -15.88 -8.21
N VAL A 22 15.35 -16.16 -8.83
CA VAL A 22 16.43 -15.19 -8.97
C VAL A 22 15.98 -14.20 -10.04
N THR A 23 15.51 -13.04 -9.61
CA THR A 23 15.31 -11.90 -10.50
C THR A 23 16.66 -11.28 -10.82
N SER A 24 17.03 -11.19 -12.09
CA SER A 24 18.23 -10.46 -12.52
C SER A 24 18.12 -8.98 -12.18
N LEU A 25 19.26 -8.38 -11.80
CA LEU A 25 19.45 -6.94 -11.58
C LEU A 25 19.33 -6.18 -12.90
N ALA A 26 18.12 -5.91 -13.37
CA ALA A 26 17.87 -4.97 -14.46
C ALA A 26 16.81 -3.96 -14.02
N VAL A 27 17.30 -2.87 -13.43
CA VAL A 27 16.54 -1.72 -12.89
C VAL A 27 16.17 -0.79 -14.04
N PHE A 28 15.37 -1.27 -15.00
CA PHE A 28 14.83 -0.42 -16.05
C PHE A 28 13.31 -0.48 -16.00
N LYS A 29 12.64 0.67 -16.14
CA LYS A 29 11.21 0.71 -16.40
C LYS A 29 10.94 -0.04 -17.70
N LYS A 30 10.03 -1.00 -17.67
CA LYS A 30 9.66 -1.78 -18.84
C LYS A 30 8.29 -1.33 -19.31
N LYS A 31 8.17 -1.05 -20.60
CA LYS A 31 6.90 -0.74 -21.27
C LYS A 31 6.52 -1.89 -22.18
N ILE A 32 5.25 -2.26 -22.17
CA ILE A 32 4.69 -3.23 -23.11
C ILE A 32 4.08 -2.45 -24.26
N ASP A 33 4.64 -2.61 -25.46
CA ASP A 33 4.12 -2.00 -26.68
C ASP A 33 3.38 -3.06 -27.49
N ALA A 34 2.13 -2.77 -27.87
CA ALA A 34 1.32 -3.64 -28.73
C ALA A 34 1.12 -2.94 -30.09
N LYS A 35 1.62 -3.56 -31.16
CA LYS A 35 1.47 -3.10 -32.55
C LYS A 35 0.56 -4.07 -33.29
N VAL A 36 -0.52 -3.57 -33.87
CA VAL A 36 -1.45 -4.38 -34.67
C VAL A 36 -1.08 -4.26 -36.14
N HIS A 37 -0.67 -5.36 -36.76
CA HIS A 37 -0.40 -5.47 -38.18
C HIS A 37 -1.44 -6.39 -38.81
N GLY A 38 -2.52 -5.80 -39.34
CA GLY A 38 -3.67 -6.55 -39.85
C GLY A 38 -4.31 -7.40 -38.76
N ASP A 39 -4.34 -8.72 -38.97
CA ASP A 39 -4.92 -9.67 -38.02
C ASP A 39 -3.96 -10.11 -36.90
N THR A 40 -2.67 -9.73 -36.98
CA THR A 40 -1.65 -10.15 -36.01
C THR A 40 -1.30 -9.02 -35.05
N THR A 41 -1.39 -9.27 -33.75
CA THR A 41 -0.95 -8.34 -32.70
C THR A 41 0.44 -8.74 -32.24
N ILE A 42 1.44 -7.90 -32.49
CA ILE A 42 2.82 -8.09 -32.03
C ILE A 42 2.97 -7.34 -30.71
N VAL A 43 3.32 -8.06 -29.65
CA VAL A 43 3.52 -7.51 -28.30
C VAL A 43 5.00 -7.57 -27.96
N GLU A 44 5.63 -6.41 -27.79
CA GLU A 44 7.07 -6.25 -27.52
C GLU A 44 7.27 -5.62 -26.14
N VAL A 45 8.33 -6.04 -25.43
CA VAL A 45 8.75 -5.41 -24.17
C VAL A 45 9.93 -4.50 -24.45
N VAL A 46 9.72 -3.19 -24.31
CA VAL A 46 10.72 -2.16 -24.56
C VAL A 46 11.26 -1.63 -23.22
N ASN A 47 12.58 -1.59 -23.07
CA ASN A 47 13.21 -0.96 -21.91
C ASN A 47 13.18 0.56 -22.09
N VAL A 48 12.55 1.26 -21.16
CA VAL A 48 12.49 2.72 -21.11
C VAL A 48 13.55 3.21 -20.13
N PRO A 49 14.44 4.15 -20.54
CA PRO A 49 15.40 4.73 -19.62
C PRO A 49 14.69 5.55 -18.54
N ASP A 50 15.17 5.49 -17.31
CA ASP A 50 14.72 6.38 -16.25
C ASP A 50 15.25 7.80 -16.52
N VAL A 51 14.33 8.77 -16.62
CA VAL A 51 14.63 10.17 -16.94
C VAL A 51 15.05 10.95 -15.68
N ASP A 52 14.72 10.44 -14.50
CA ASP A 52 14.96 11.13 -13.23
C ASP A 52 16.37 10.83 -12.67
N ASP A 53 17.32 11.73 -12.95
CA ASP A 53 18.66 11.75 -12.32
C ASP A 53 18.64 12.26 -10.86
N ARG A 54 17.46 12.34 -10.23
CA ARG A 54 17.31 12.93 -8.90
C ARG A 54 18.02 12.09 -7.86
N LYS A 55 18.63 12.76 -6.87
CA LYS A 55 19.34 12.11 -5.76
C LYS A 55 18.38 11.20 -4.99
N VAL A 56 18.51 9.89 -5.21
CA VAL A 56 17.77 8.87 -4.48
C VAL A 56 18.32 8.81 -3.06
N LEU A 57 17.43 8.68 -2.09
CA LEU A 57 17.83 8.45 -0.70
C LEU A 57 18.54 7.11 -0.59
N GLU A 58 19.69 7.09 0.07
CA GLU A 58 20.40 5.83 0.33
C GLU A 58 19.53 4.93 1.22
N HIS A 59 19.21 3.76 0.70
CA HIS A 59 18.47 2.75 1.44
C HIS A 59 19.45 1.87 2.22
N SER A 60 19.43 1.97 3.55
CA SER A 60 20.08 0.98 4.41
C SER A 60 19.20 -0.28 4.49
N PRO A 61 19.78 -1.49 4.41
CA PRO A 61 19.02 -2.73 4.46
C PRO A 61 18.26 -2.91 5.79
N ASP A 62 18.76 -2.29 6.86
CA ASP A 62 18.22 -2.45 8.21
C ASP A 62 16.99 -1.59 8.48
N THR A 63 16.78 -0.52 7.69
CA THR A 63 15.80 0.52 8.01
C THR A 63 15.13 1.07 6.76
N CYS A 64 13.81 1.32 6.87
CA CYS A 64 13.04 1.81 5.74
C CYS A 64 13.46 3.23 5.33
N THR A 65 13.37 3.58 4.04
CA THR A 65 13.77 4.91 3.52
C THR A 65 13.09 6.07 4.23
N LEU A 66 11.82 5.93 4.60
CA LEU A 66 11.11 6.97 5.37
C LEU A 66 11.41 6.94 6.88
N CYS A 67 11.97 5.84 7.37
CA CYS A 67 12.36 5.67 8.77
C CYS A 67 13.76 6.24 9.03
N THR A 68 14.66 6.16 8.05
CA THR A 68 16.05 6.63 8.15
C THR A 68 16.16 8.14 8.10
N CYS A 69 15.31 8.81 7.34
CA CYS A 69 15.49 10.22 7.02
C CYS A 69 15.26 11.20 8.18
N ASN A 70 14.98 10.76 9.41
CA ASN A 70 14.65 11.64 10.55
C ASN A 70 13.71 12.78 10.13
N ILE A 71 12.79 12.53 9.19
CA ILE A 71 11.84 13.53 8.72
C ILE A 71 10.98 13.84 9.96
N PRO A 72 11.10 15.05 10.54
CA PRO A 72 10.49 15.33 11.84
C PRO A 72 8.96 15.45 11.75
N VAL A 73 8.39 15.26 10.56
CA VAL A 73 6.99 15.50 10.27
C VAL A 73 6.32 14.23 9.79
N LYS A 74 5.19 13.94 10.44
CA LYS A 74 4.23 12.96 9.97
C LYS A 74 3.75 13.37 8.55
N ILE A 75 4.30 12.79 7.48
CA ILE A 75 3.72 12.75 6.10
C ILE A 75 2.19 12.79 6.13
N ARG A 76 1.64 13.81 5.47
CA ARG A 76 0.21 14.07 5.31
C ARG A 76 -0.21 13.82 3.86
N TYR A 77 -1.53 13.72 3.63
CA TYR A 77 -2.08 13.61 2.27
C TYR A 77 -1.78 14.86 1.40
N SER A 78 -1.51 16.01 2.01
CA SER A 78 -1.11 17.24 1.33
C SER A 78 0.27 17.18 0.71
N ASP A 79 1.12 16.22 1.10
CA ASP A 79 2.53 16.17 0.71
C ASP A 79 2.67 15.45 -0.64
N VAL A 80 2.06 16.06 -1.67
CA VAL A 80 1.90 15.53 -3.04
C VAL A 80 3.23 15.03 -3.60
N LEU A 81 4.30 15.82 -3.50
CA LEU A 81 5.61 15.50 -4.07
C LEU A 81 6.24 14.21 -3.52
N ILE A 82 5.97 13.88 -2.25
CA ILE A 82 6.47 12.65 -1.63
C ILE A 82 5.59 11.48 -2.07
N LEU A 83 4.27 11.67 -2.08
CA LEU A 83 3.32 10.62 -2.44
C LEU A 83 3.48 10.19 -3.91
N GLU A 84 3.78 11.12 -4.82
CA GLU A 84 4.01 10.83 -6.24
C GLU A 84 5.13 9.83 -6.49
N GLN A 85 6.17 9.82 -5.65
CA GLN A 85 7.30 8.91 -5.77
C GLN A 85 6.90 7.45 -5.51
N PHE A 86 5.82 7.22 -4.76
CA PHE A 86 5.33 5.89 -4.41
C PHE A 86 4.13 5.46 -5.26
N MET A 87 3.76 6.23 -6.28
CA MET A 87 2.63 5.94 -7.15
C MET A 87 3.08 5.59 -8.57
N ARG A 88 2.20 4.86 -9.28
CA ARG A 88 2.25 4.68 -10.73
C ARG A 88 1.65 5.88 -11.44
N GLU A 89 1.78 5.90 -12.76
CA GLU A 89 1.09 6.87 -13.63
C GLU A 89 -0.43 6.82 -13.43
N ASP A 90 -1.00 5.63 -13.20
CA ASP A 90 -2.43 5.42 -12.93
C ASP A 90 -2.90 5.95 -11.56
N GLY A 91 -1.99 6.41 -10.69
CA GLY A 91 -2.30 6.83 -9.32
C GLY A 91 -2.46 5.70 -8.30
N THR A 92 -2.18 4.45 -8.70
CA THR A 92 -2.11 3.30 -7.80
C THR A 92 -0.78 3.27 -7.05
N VAL A 93 -0.78 2.82 -5.79
CA VAL A 93 0.43 2.75 -4.96
C VAL A 93 1.30 1.55 -5.38
N LEU A 94 2.61 1.76 -5.41
CA LEU A 94 3.59 0.70 -5.68
C LEU A 94 3.57 -0.36 -4.56
N PRO A 95 3.76 -1.65 -4.91
CA PRO A 95 3.80 -2.73 -3.93
C PRO A 95 5.00 -2.60 -2.99
N GLN A 96 4.83 -3.07 -1.75
CA GLN A 96 5.84 -2.98 -0.69
C GLN A 96 7.22 -3.53 -1.08
N GLN A 97 7.25 -4.59 -1.89
CA GLN A 97 8.48 -5.22 -2.36
C GLN A 97 9.33 -4.30 -3.25
N LEU A 98 8.70 -3.39 -3.98
CA LEU A 98 9.39 -2.42 -4.83
C LEU A 98 9.72 -1.14 -4.05
N THR A 99 8.84 -0.71 -3.13
CA THR A 99 9.07 0.52 -2.35
C THR A 99 10.11 0.37 -1.24
N GLY A 100 10.34 -0.85 -0.75
CA GLY A 100 11.28 -1.10 0.35
C GLY A 100 10.84 -0.53 1.71
N LEU A 101 9.55 -0.16 1.84
CA LEU A 101 9.02 0.43 3.06
C LEU A 101 8.68 -0.62 4.12
N CYS A 102 8.73 -0.22 5.40
CA CYS A 102 8.18 -1.06 6.46
C CYS A 102 6.64 -1.09 6.37
N LYS A 103 6.02 -2.16 6.88
CA LYS A 103 4.56 -2.36 6.76
C LYS A 103 3.75 -1.16 7.29
N LYS A 104 4.21 -0.55 8.39
CA LYS A 104 3.55 0.62 9.01
C LYS A 104 3.58 1.85 8.10
N GLN A 105 4.71 2.13 7.46
CA GLN A 105 4.85 3.28 6.55
C GLN A 105 4.14 3.02 5.22
N GLN A 106 4.20 1.81 4.69
CA GLN A 106 3.45 1.42 3.50
C GLN A 106 1.94 1.66 3.68
N GLN A 107 1.35 1.11 4.74
CA GLN A 107 -0.07 1.32 5.07
C GLN A 107 -0.42 2.80 5.28
N ARG A 108 0.55 3.59 5.73
CA ARG A 108 0.35 5.02 5.95
C ARG A 108 0.33 5.79 4.64
N ILE A 109 1.24 5.48 3.71
CA ILE A 109 1.23 6.04 2.36
C ILE A 109 -0.04 5.67 1.63
N GLU A 110 -0.47 4.40 1.68
CA GLU A 110 -1.72 3.95 1.07
C GLU A 110 -2.92 4.78 1.55
N ARG A 111 -2.99 5.05 2.86
CA ARG A 111 -4.05 5.89 3.44
C ARG A 111 -3.93 7.35 3.01
N CYS A 112 -2.73 7.92 3.01
CA CYS A 112 -2.50 9.30 2.56
C CYS A 112 -2.82 9.47 1.07
N VAL A 113 -2.46 8.51 0.20
CA VAL A 113 -2.77 8.52 -1.23
C VAL A 113 -4.27 8.44 -1.45
N MET A 114 -4.97 7.55 -0.73
CA MET A 114 -6.43 7.46 -0.78
C MET A 114 -7.10 8.78 -0.37
N GLN A 115 -6.62 9.41 0.70
CA GLN A 115 -7.07 10.73 1.13
C GLN A 115 -6.81 11.78 0.06
N ALA A 116 -5.61 11.84 -0.51
CA ALA A 116 -5.24 12.81 -1.54
C ALA A 116 -6.11 12.68 -2.81
N HIS A 117 -6.42 11.45 -3.23
CA HIS A 117 -7.36 11.20 -4.33
C HIS A 117 -8.76 11.75 -4.03
N TRP A 118 -9.25 11.55 -2.82
CA TRP A 118 -10.55 12.06 -2.38
C TRP A 118 -10.57 13.58 -2.16
N ALA A 119 -9.43 14.21 -1.83
CA ALA A 119 -9.28 15.67 -1.82
C ALA A 119 -9.19 16.26 -3.23
N GLY A 120 -8.87 15.44 -4.24
CA GLY A 120 -8.64 15.90 -5.60
C GLY A 120 -7.28 16.52 -5.84
N LEU A 121 -6.24 16.09 -5.10
CA LEU A 121 -4.87 16.57 -5.28
C LEU A 121 -4.16 15.95 -6.50
N PHE A 122 -4.71 14.87 -7.07
CA PHE A 122 -4.14 14.17 -8.22
C PHE A 122 -5.13 14.17 -9.40
N PRO A 123 -5.28 15.27 -10.15
CA PRO A 123 -6.15 15.31 -11.33
C PRO A 123 -5.61 14.46 -12.49
N ASP A 124 -4.28 14.41 -12.66
CA ASP A 124 -3.65 13.74 -13.81
C ASP A 124 -3.51 12.23 -13.64
N ARG A 125 -3.60 11.74 -12.39
CA ARG A 125 -3.36 10.34 -12.01
C ARG A 125 -4.65 9.65 -11.55
N THR A 126 -5.77 9.98 -12.18
CA THR A 126 -7.07 9.33 -11.94
C THR A 126 -7.52 8.57 -13.17
N THR A 127 -7.97 7.34 -12.98
CA THR A 127 -8.59 6.54 -14.04
C THR A 127 -9.88 7.22 -14.52
N ALA A 128 -10.19 7.11 -15.82
CA ALA A 128 -11.42 7.68 -16.40
C ALA A 128 -12.70 7.18 -15.70
N ASP A 129 -12.66 5.98 -15.13
CA ASP A 129 -13.79 5.36 -14.41
C ASP A 129 -14.02 5.95 -13.01
N PHE A 130 -13.14 6.86 -12.54
CA PHE A 130 -13.23 7.41 -11.20
C PHE A 130 -14.35 8.46 -11.11
N ASP A 131 -15.58 7.98 -10.91
CA ASP A 131 -16.76 8.83 -10.81
C ASP A 131 -16.68 9.78 -9.59
N ARG A 132 -16.62 11.09 -9.88
CA ARG A 132 -16.67 12.20 -8.91
C ARG A 132 -18.08 12.76 -8.67
N SER A 133 -19.12 12.14 -9.23
CA SER A 133 -20.50 12.60 -9.05
C SER A 133 -21.02 12.47 -7.61
N GLY A 134 -22.14 13.16 -7.34
CA GLY A 134 -22.84 13.09 -6.06
C GLY A 134 -22.04 13.66 -4.91
N TYR A 135 -22.01 12.96 -3.78
CA TYR A 135 -21.31 13.45 -2.57
C TYR A 135 -19.78 13.52 -2.72
N LYS A 136 -19.21 12.92 -3.78
CA LYS A 136 -17.76 12.91 -4.03
C LYS A 136 -17.25 14.20 -4.66
N GLN A 137 -18.15 15.07 -5.13
CA GLN A 137 -17.80 16.37 -5.72
C GLN A 137 -17.37 17.40 -4.67
N PHE A 138 -17.76 17.20 -3.41
CA PHE A 138 -17.49 18.15 -2.34
C PHE A 138 -16.04 18.03 -1.85
N ALA A 139 -15.41 19.18 -1.58
CA ALA A 139 -14.06 19.23 -1.05
C ALA A 139 -13.97 18.49 0.29
N ARG A 140 -13.02 17.56 0.40
CA ARG A 140 -12.73 16.80 1.62
C ARG A 140 -11.32 17.10 2.07
N TYR A 141 -11.19 17.29 3.37
CA TYR A 141 -9.91 17.55 4.02
C TYR A 141 -9.76 16.59 5.19
N TRP A 142 -8.51 16.23 5.48
CA TRP A 142 -8.18 15.40 6.62
C TRP A 142 -7.15 16.09 7.52
N ASN A 143 -7.25 15.87 8.81
CA ASN A 143 -6.29 16.23 9.83
C ASN A 143 -5.20 15.14 9.96
N ASP A 144 -5.56 13.87 9.77
CA ASP A 144 -4.68 12.72 10.01
C ASP A 144 -4.92 11.55 9.03
N ASP A 145 -3.89 10.73 8.79
CA ASP A 145 -3.93 9.46 8.03
C ASP A 145 -4.92 8.40 8.60
N ARG A 146 -5.34 8.57 9.86
CA ARG A 146 -6.26 7.68 10.57
C ARG A 146 -7.70 8.18 10.57
N GLU A 147 -7.94 9.43 10.16
CA GLU A 147 -9.22 10.10 10.38
C GLU A 147 -10.37 9.46 9.61
N ILE A 148 -10.11 8.90 8.43
CA ILE A 148 -11.09 8.15 7.65
C ILE A 148 -11.69 6.97 8.43
N TYR A 149 -10.95 6.39 9.39
CA TYR A 149 -11.39 5.27 10.21
C TYR A 149 -11.89 5.68 11.60
N ARG A 150 -11.85 6.97 11.94
CA ARG A 150 -12.29 7.44 13.26
C ARG A 150 -13.80 7.51 13.26
N LEU A 151 -14.44 6.80 14.19
CA LEU A 151 -15.87 6.99 14.47
C LEU A 151 -16.08 8.44 14.90
N LYS A 152 -16.97 9.15 14.21
CA LYS A 152 -17.43 10.47 14.64
C LYS A 152 -18.48 10.27 15.72
N GLU A 153 -18.17 10.71 16.93
CA GLU A 153 -19.16 10.80 17.99
C GLU A 153 -19.88 12.13 17.85
N GLU A 154 -21.17 12.09 17.54
CA GLU A 154 -22.04 13.27 17.57
C GLU A 154 -22.62 13.39 18.98
N VAL A 155 -22.12 14.35 19.75
CA VAL A 155 -22.69 14.69 21.06
C VAL A 155 -23.92 15.56 20.82
N VAL A 156 -25.10 14.94 20.83
CA VAL A 156 -26.36 15.67 20.75
C VAL A 156 -26.69 16.20 22.16
N PRO A 157 -26.81 17.53 22.35
CA PRO A 157 -27.20 18.06 23.64
C PRO A 157 -28.58 17.51 24.04
N GLY A 158 -28.62 16.68 25.08
CA GLY A 158 -29.84 16.03 25.58
C GLY A 158 -29.93 14.50 25.40
N SER A 159 -29.01 13.86 24.67
CA SER A 159 -28.99 12.40 24.59
C SER A 159 -28.30 11.79 25.82
N TRP A 160 -29.07 11.35 26.81
CA TRP A 160 -28.54 10.58 27.95
C TRP A 160 -28.01 9.23 27.45
N TYR A 161 -26.71 8.98 27.58
CA TYR A 161 -26.12 7.68 27.31
C TYR A 161 -26.57 6.68 28.39
N TYR A 162 -27.63 5.92 28.15
CA TYR A 162 -27.92 4.75 28.98
C TYR A 162 -26.99 3.61 28.54
N ILE A 163 -25.79 3.54 29.14
CA ILE A 163 -24.98 2.32 29.07
C ILE A 163 -25.72 1.28 29.92
N LYS A 164 -26.57 0.45 29.31
CA LYS A 164 -27.16 -0.72 29.99
C LYS A 164 -26.04 -1.70 30.35
N ARG A 165 -25.44 -1.51 31.52
CA ARG A 165 -24.73 -2.58 32.22
C ARG A 165 -25.80 -3.46 32.85
N TYR A 166 -26.33 -4.43 32.10
CA TYR A 166 -27.17 -5.44 32.72
C TYR A 166 -26.35 -6.15 33.80
N ASN A 167 -26.81 -6.09 35.04
CA ASN A 167 -26.39 -7.05 36.04
C ASN A 167 -27.16 -8.35 35.76
N THR A 168 -26.51 -9.37 35.22
CA THR A 168 -27.09 -10.70 34.93
C THR A 168 -27.29 -11.53 36.19
N ARG A 169 -27.82 -10.93 37.26
CA ARG A 169 -28.14 -11.64 38.50
C ARG A 169 -29.56 -11.33 38.95
N GLY A 170 -30.45 -12.20 38.47
CA GLY A 170 -31.52 -12.80 39.26
C GLY A 170 -32.51 -11.85 39.93
N VAL A 171 -33.50 -11.37 39.16
CA VAL A 171 -34.85 -11.20 39.71
C VAL A 171 -35.86 -11.68 38.67
N ASN A 172 -36.44 -12.86 38.91
CA ASN A 172 -37.60 -13.36 38.17
C ASN A 172 -38.83 -12.59 38.66
N PHE A 173 -39.30 -11.61 37.89
CA PHE A 173 -40.65 -11.11 38.07
C PHE A 173 -41.63 -12.01 37.33
N LYS A 174 -42.33 -12.88 38.06
CA LYS A 174 -43.54 -13.55 37.53
C LYS A 174 -44.57 -12.48 37.20
N LYS A 175 -45.08 -12.49 35.97
CA LYS A 175 -46.27 -11.71 35.61
C LYS A 175 -47.51 -12.57 35.84
N LYS A 176 -48.43 -12.02 36.64
CA LYS A 176 -49.74 -12.50 37.10
C LYS A 176 -49.71 -13.55 38.20
#